data_AF-D0NZT7-F1
#
_entry.id   AF-D0NZT7-F1
#
_cell.length_a   1.000
_cell.length_b   1.000
_cell.length_c   1.000
_cell.angle_alpha   90.00
_cell.angle_beta   90.00
_cell.angle_gamma   90.00
#
_symmetry.space_group_name_H-M   'P 1'
#
loop_
_entity.id
_entity.type
_entity.pdbx_description
1 polymer ?
#
loop_
_entity_poly.entity_id
_entity_poly.type
_entity_poly.pdbx_seq_one_letter_code
_entity_poly.pdbx_strand_id
1 'polypeptide(L)'
;MASVSSVPLHDLAPLLLRRERQCSDIDVDLLADALRGGREVNRRRKLMVELVRRHPKAYHYIKLVQDQRIDDPRDQEELYVALGERLPLEVHRAMFIPTLENQADNGQQAKWLPLARGYKIIETTAVYDKETQTFILNSPTLTSRKWWPGGLGKTATHAIVHAKLQIDGDDEGVQAFIVHLRSLEDHSPLPGIELGDIGPKVRFKSLDNGYAVFRNVRIPRRNMLMKYAKVRKDGTFIKPKNSKLVYLTMTQVRAYLILKLSFVLGAATTITTRFSAARVQGKKVTSSDDMIKEYQVLDYQNQQHVLLPLLSLAYAANFAGRAITALHDDTLDLRSTRYLLV
;
A
#
# COMPACT_ATOMS: atom_id res chain seq x y z
N MET A 1 -40.67 32.37 -5.44
CA MET A 1 -39.82 31.47 -4.62
C MET A 1 -40.70 30.95 -3.50
N ALA A 2 -41.05 29.67 -3.49
CA ALA A 2 -41.80 29.07 -2.39
C ALA A 2 -40.97 29.18 -1.09
N SER A 3 -41.60 29.53 0.03
CA SER A 3 -40.91 29.68 1.30
C SER A 3 -40.34 28.33 1.74
N VAL A 4 -39.08 28.32 2.18
CA VAL A 4 -38.34 27.12 2.64
C VAL A 4 -39.02 26.43 3.83
N SER A 5 -40.04 27.06 4.43
CA SER A 5 -40.80 26.60 5.60
C SER A 5 -41.75 25.42 5.34
N SER A 6 -41.91 24.94 4.10
CA SER A 6 -42.83 23.81 3.79
C SER A 6 -42.13 22.55 3.29
N VAL A 7 -40.80 22.45 3.39
CA VAL A 7 -40.04 21.33 2.82
C VAL A 7 -39.97 20.17 3.83
N PRO A 8 -40.44 18.96 3.48
CA PRO A 8 -40.29 17.78 4.32
C PRO A 8 -38.81 17.47 4.64
N LEU A 9 -38.55 16.89 5.81
CA LEU A 9 -37.18 16.61 6.28
C LEU A 9 -36.34 15.75 5.30
N HIS A 10 -36.99 14.86 4.53
CA HIS A 10 -36.31 14.03 3.52
C HIS A 10 -35.80 14.84 2.31
N ASP A 11 -36.42 15.98 2.01
CA ASP A 11 -36.06 16.86 0.90
C ASP A 11 -35.10 18.00 1.30
N LEU A 12 -34.88 18.18 2.60
CA LEU A 12 -34.06 19.28 3.14
C LEU A 12 -32.55 19.11 2.83
N ALA A 13 -32.02 17.89 2.97
CA ALA A 13 -30.59 17.61 2.79
C ALA A 13 -30.06 17.98 1.37
N PRO A 14 -30.75 17.62 0.26
CA PRO A 14 -30.37 18.06 -1.09
C PRO A 14 -30.42 19.59 -1.30
N LEU A 15 -31.29 20.31 -0.59
CA LEU A 15 -31.37 21.78 -0.69
C LEU A 15 -30.22 22.45 0.05
N LEU A 16 -29.92 22.02 1.28
CA LEU A 16 -28.79 22.53 2.06
C LEU A 16 -27.47 22.33 1.31
N LEU A 17 -27.24 21.14 0.76
CA LEU A 17 -26.04 20.87 -0.04
C LEU A 17 -25.97 21.70 -1.33
N ARG A 18 -27.12 22.03 -1.95
CA ARG A 18 -27.15 22.94 -3.11
C ARG A 18 -26.75 24.35 -2.71
N ARG A 19 -27.27 24.85 -1.59
CA ARG A 19 -26.90 26.16 -1.03
C ARG A 19 -25.41 26.24 -0.73
N GLU A 20 -24.84 25.25 -0.03
CA GLU A 20 -23.40 25.23 0.26
C GLU A 20 -22.53 25.29 -1.00
N ARG A 21 -22.93 24.57 -2.06
CA ARG A 21 -22.20 24.59 -3.34
C ARG A 21 -22.27 25.93 -4.05
N GLN A 22 -23.38 26.65 -3.94
CA GLN A 22 -23.55 27.98 -4.53
C GLN A 22 -22.70 29.05 -3.84
N CYS A 23 -22.34 28.82 -2.57
CA CYS A 23 -21.47 29.71 -1.81
C CYS A 23 -19.97 29.54 -2.16
N SER A 24 -19.60 28.58 -3.03
CA SER A 24 -18.20 28.34 -3.38
C SER A 24 -17.73 29.28 -4.49
N ASP A 25 -16.55 29.87 -4.30
CA ASP A 25 -15.81 30.68 -5.26
C ASP A 25 -14.66 29.89 -5.94
N ILE A 26 -14.61 28.57 -5.75
CA ILE A 26 -13.54 27.70 -6.23
C ILE A 26 -13.97 26.99 -7.52
N ASP A 27 -13.12 27.04 -8.54
CA ASP A 27 -13.21 26.14 -9.70
C ASP A 27 -12.81 24.71 -9.29
N VAL A 28 -13.83 23.88 -9.07
CA VAL A 28 -13.67 22.50 -8.60
C VAL A 28 -13.00 21.58 -9.61
N ASP A 29 -13.14 21.85 -10.92
CA ASP A 29 -12.51 21.03 -11.96
C ASP A 29 -11.02 21.39 -12.07
N LEU A 30 -10.68 22.69 -12.02
CA LEU A 30 -9.29 23.13 -11.95
C LEU A 30 -8.59 22.57 -10.70
N LEU A 31 -9.25 22.61 -9.55
CA LEU A 31 -8.70 22.06 -8.31
C LEU A 31 -8.51 20.54 -8.40
N ALA A 32 -9.48 19.82 -8.98
CA ALA A 32 -9.36 18.38 -9.18
C ALA A 32 -8.20 18.02 -10.11
N ASP A 33 -8.02 18.79 -11.19
CA ASP A 33 -6.88 18.63 -12.11
C ASP A 33 -5.56 18.86 -11.37
N ALA A 34 -5.45 19.93 -10.57
CA ALA A 34 -4.26 20.22 -9.79
C ALA A 34 -3.90 19.09 -8.81
N LEU A 35 -4.88 18.57 -8.07
CA LEU A 35 -4.69 17.48 -7.10
C LEU A 35 -4.37 16.12 -7.72
N ARG A 36 -4.69 15.94 -9.01
CA ARG A 36 -4.50 14.69 -9.76
C ARG A 36 -3.28 14.72 -10.68
N GLY A 37 -2.48 15.78 -10.63
CA GLY A 37 -1.26 15.90 -11.43
C GLY A 37 -1.50 16.36 -12.87
N GLY A 38 -2.65 16.99 -13.13
CA GLY A 38 -2.99 17.62 -14.40
C GLY A 38 -4.30 17.10 -15.00
N ARG A 39 -4.82 17.87 -15.96
CA ARG A 39 -6.10 17.62 -16.65
C ARG A 39 -6.16 16.24 -17.28
N GLU A 40 -5.11 15.86 -18.00
CA GLU A 40 -5.10 14.60 -18.74
C GLU A 40 -5.08 13.37 -17.81
N VAL A 41 -4.31 13.45 -16.72
CA VAL A 41 -4.26 12.40 -15.69
C VAL A 41 -5.63 12.27 -15.00
N ASN A 42 -6.27 13.39 -14.66
CA ASN A 42 -7.60 13.38 -14.07
C ASN A 42 -8.66 12.82 -15.04
N ARG A 43 -8.57 13.17 -16.34
CA ARG A 43 -9.45 12.65 -17.40
C ARG A 43 -9.35 11.13 -17.50
N ARG A 44 -8.14 10.58 -17.58
CA ARG A 44 -7.90 9.12 -17.60
C ARG A 44 -8.44 8.45 -16.34
N ARG A 45 -8.19 9.03 -15.17
CA ARG A 45 -8.72 8.54 -13.89
C ARG A 45 -10.26 8.52 -13.87
N LYS A 46 -10.93 9.56 -14.39
CA LYS A 46 -12.40 9.59 -14.52
C LYS A 46 -12.91 8.44 -15.41
N LEU A 47 -12.21 8.14 -16.52
CA LEU A 47 -12.52 6.99 -17.39
C LEU A 47 -12.38 5.65 -16.66
N MET A 48 -11.29 5.44 -15.92
CA MET A 48 -11.06 4.20 -15.16
C MET A 48 -12.14 3.98 -14.08
N VAL A 49 -12.53 5.05 -13.37
CA VAL A 49 -13.62 4.97 -12.38
C VAL A 49 -14.95 4.59 -13.03
N GLU A 50 -15.24 5.13 -14.21
CA GLU A 50 -16.47 4.84 -14.93
C GLU A 50 -16.52 3.39 -15.43
N LEU A 51 -15.38 2.84 -15.89
CA LEU A 51 -15.26 1.42 -16.22
C LEU A 51 -15.57 0.53 -15.01
N VAL A 52 -15.00 0.83 -13.84
CA VAL A 52 -15.25 0.05 -12.62
C VAL A 52 -16.72 0.09 -12.21
N ARG A 53 -17.39 1.24 -12.33
CA ARG A 53 -18.82 1.35 -11.98
C ARG A 53 -19.73 0.45 -12.82
N ARG A 54 -19.30 0.14 -14.05
CA ARG A 54 -20.07 -0.68 -15.00
C ARG A 54 -19.84 -2.18 -14.81
N HIS A 55 -18.92 -2.60 -13.93
CA HIS A 55 -18.55 -4.00 -13.76
C HIS A 55 -18.65 -4.48 -12.29
N PRO A 56 -19.39 -5.58 -11.99
CA PRO A 56 -19.51 -6.13 -10.64
C PRO A 56 -18.16 -6.63 -10.07
N LYS A 57 -17.99 -6.53 -8.75
CA LYS A 57 -16.70 -6.55 -8.03
C LYS A 57 -15.82 -7.80 -8.18
N ALA A 58 -14.50 -7.50 -8.13
CA ALA A 58 -13.34 -8.30 -7.73
C ALA A 58 -12.87 -9.46 -8.63
N TYR A 59 -13.74 -10.34 -9.13
CA TYR A 59 -13.31 -11.42 -10.04
C TYR A 59 -12.81 -10.89 -11.41
N HIS A 60 -13.17 -9.65 -11.73
CA HIS A 60 -12.89 -9.02 -13.01
C HIS A 60 -11.60 -8.19 -13.07
N TYR A 61 -10.73 -8.04 -12.06
CA TYR A 61 -9.58 -7.12 -12.22
C TYR A 61 -8.61 -7.56 -13.33
N ILE A 62 -8.10 -8.80 -13.27
CA ILE A 62 -7.18 -9.32 -14.29
C ILE A 62 -7.89 -9.44 -15.64
N LYS A 63 -9.14 -9.93 -15.64
CA LYS A 63 -9.96 -10.03 -16.84
C LYS A 63 -10.26 -8.65 -17.45
N LEU A 64 -10.51 -7.62 -16.65
CA LEU A 64 -10.75 -6.24 -17.07
C LEU A 64 -9.48 -5.62 -17.63
N VAL A 65 -8.33 -5.83 -16.99
CA VAL A 65 -7.02 -5.40 -17.53
C VAL A 65 -6.76 -6.06 -18.88
N GLN A 66 -7.07 -7.36 -19.03
CA GLN A 66 -6.90 -8.12 -20.27
C GLN A 66 -7.92 -7.74 -21.36
N ASP A 67 -9.21 -7.75 -21.04
CA ASP A 67 -10.33 -7.46 -21.95
C ASP A 67 -10.27 -6.01 -22.46
N GLN A 68 -9.86 -5.06 -21.61
CA GLN A 68 -9.72 -3.64 -21.96
C GLN A 68 -8.31 -3.25 -22.42
N ARG A 69 -7.35 -4.20 -22.47
CA ARG A 69 -5.96 -3.98 -22.90
C ARG A 69 -5.28 -2.81 -22.18
N ILE A 70 -5.38 -2.78 -20.84
CA ILE A 70 -4.81 -1.72 -20.00
C ILE A 70 -3.33 -2.05 -19.73
N ASP A 71 -2.45 -1.61 -20.62
CA ASP A 71 -1.02 -1.96 -20.56
C ASP A 71 -0.16 -0.93 -19.78
N ASP A 72 -0.66 0.30 -19.57
CA ASP A 72 0.09 1.35 -18.85
C ASP A 72 0.11 1.04 -17.32
N PRO A 73 1.30 0.89 -16.70
CA PRO A 73 1.40 0.57 -15.27
C PRO A 73 0.76 1.60 -14.32
N ARG A 74 0.63 2.87 -14.73
CA ARG A 74 -0.03 3.91 -13.93
C ARG A 74 -1.55 3.77 -13.97
N ASP A 75 -2.10 3.36 -15.11
CA ASP A 75 -3.54 3.06 -15.21
C ASP A 75 -3.89 1.79 -14.40
N GLN A 76 -3.02 0.78 -14.44
CA GLN A 76 -3.15 -0.42 -13.60
C GLN A 76 -3.08 -0.07 -12.10
N GLU A 77 -2.17 0.83 -11.70
CA GLU A 77 -2.07 1.33 -10.32
C GLU A 77 -3.33 2.13 -9.91
N GLU A 78 -3.85 3.03 -10.73
CA GLU A 78 -5.11 3.75 -10.42
C GLU A 78 -6.30 2.78 -10.28
N LEU A 79 -6.35 1.74 -11.12
CA LEU A 79 -7.34 0.67 -11.06
C LEU A 79 -7.17 -0.18 -9.78
N TYR A 80 -5.94 -0.53 -9.42
CA TYR A 80 -5.57 -1.22 -8.19
C TYR A 80 -5.90 -0.38 -6.93
N VAL A 81 -5.80 0.93 -7.02
CA VAL A 81 -6.09 1.87 -5.93
C VAL A 81 -7.58 2.11 -5.75
N ALA A 82 -8.34 2.08 -6.84
CA ALA A 82 -9.79 2.00 -6.78
C ALA A 82 -10.26 0.70 -6.08
N LEU A 83 -9.43 -0.36 -6.09
CA LEU A 83 -9.67 -1.62 -5.39
C LEU A 83 -9.21 -1.61 -3.91
N GLY A 84 -8.19 -0.82 -3.56
CA GLY A 84 -8.03 -0.26 -2.20
C GLY A 84 -7.16 -1.00 -1.18
N GLU A 85 -5.99 -1.57 -1.53
CA GLU A 85 -5.22 -2.43 -0.60
C GLU A 85 -3.70 -2.11 -0.46
N ARG A 86 -3.09 -2.54 0.67
CA ARG A 86 -1.74 -2.16 1.21
C ARG A 86 -0.87 -3.37 1.62
N LEU A 87 0.41 -3.12 1.93
CA LEU A 87 1.54 -4.05 1.77
C LEU A 87 2.13 -4.72 3.05
N PRO A 88 2.88 -5.85 2.93
CA PRO A 88 3.19 -6.79 4.03
C PRO A 88 4.35 -6.42 4.97
N LEU A 89 5.26 -5.52 4.59
CA LEU A 89 6.45 -5.16 5.41
C LEU A 89 6.18 -4.04 6.42
N GLU A 90 4.98 -3.44 6.38
CA GLU A 90 4.59 -2.34 7.25
C GLU A 90 4.54 -2.78 8.71
N VAL A 91 4.08 -4.00 8.99
CA VAL A 91 3.93 -4.53 10.36
C VAL A 91 5.28 -4.71 11.07
N HIS A 92 6.35 -5.11 10.37
CA HIS A 92 7.69 -5.22 10.95
C HIS A 92 8.22 -3.87 11.45
N ARG A 93 7.94 -2.80 10.71
CA ARG A 93 8.43 -1.45 11.05
C ARG A 93 7.52 -0.67 11.98
N ALA A 94 6.21 -0.79 11.78
CA ALA A 94 5.22 -0.01 12.50
C ALA A 94 4.76 -0.68 13.79
N MET A 95 5.03 -1.98 13.95
CA MET A 95 4.64 -2.73 15.15
C MET A 95 5.82 -3.47 15.78
N PHE A 96 6.51 -4.37 15.06
CA PHE A 96 7.55 -5.22 15.66
C PHE A 96 8.72 -4.42 16.28
N ILE A 97 9.27 -3.43 15.56
CA ILE A 97 10.34 -2.57 16.11
C ILE A 97 9.83 -1.72 17.28
N PRO A 98 8.71 -0.96 17.18
CA PRO A 98 8.15 -0.24 18.31
C PRO A 98 7.82 -1.13 19.52
N THR A 99 7.34 -2.37 19.32
CA THR A 99 7.10 -3.32 20.40
C THR A 99 8.42 -3.67 21.12
N LEU A 100 9.50 -3.94 20.38
CA LEU A 100 10.82 -4.14 20.99
C LEU A 100 11.31 -2.89 21.74
N GLU A 101 11.11 -1.69 21.19
CA GLU A 101 11.53 -0.43 21.81
C GLU A 101 10.76 -0.10 23.11
N ASN A 102 9.47 -0.44 23.15
CA ASN A 102 8.59 -0.04 24.26
C ASN A 102 8.34 -1.14 25.30
N GLN A 103 8.58 -2.41 24.97
CA GLN A 103 8.25 -3.54 25.85
C GLN A 103 9.43 -4.45 26.21
N ALA A 104 10.54 -4.40 25.45
CA ALA A 104 11.72 -5.22 25.77
C ALA A 104 12.60 -4.50 26.80
N ASP A 105 13.23 -5.25 27.70
CA ASP A 105 14.21 -4.70 28.64
C ASP A 105 15.51 -4.27 27.93
N ASN A 106 16.40 -3.55 28.64
CA ASN A 106 17.64 -3.02 28.06
C ASN A 106 18.54 -4.09 27.41
N GLY A 107 18.62 -5.30 27.99
CA GLY A 107 19.43 -6.39 27.45
C GLY A 107 18.80 -7.01 26.19
N GLN A 108 17.49 -7.20 26.20
CA GLN A 108 16.72 -7.65 25.05
C GLN A 108 16.77 -6.63 23.91
N GLN A 109 16.66 -5.33 24.21
CA GLN A 109 16.81 -4.26 23.24
C GLN A 109 18.20 -4.25 22.60
N ALA A 110 19.26 -4.34 23.42
CA ALA A 110 20.65 -4.36 22.93
C ALA A 110 20.91 -5.55 21.99
N LYS A 111 20.28 -6.70 22.24
CA LYS A 111 20.37 -7.89 21.37
C LYS A 111 19.52 -7.77 20.10
N TRP A 112 18.24 -7.45 20.25
CA TRP A 112 17.25 -7.62 19.19
C TRP A 112 17.04 -6.38 18.33
N LEU A 113 17.13 -5.16 18.87
CA LEU A 113 16.93 -3.95 18.06
C LEU A 113 17.95 -3.79 16.94
N PRO A 114 19.27 -4.03 17.13
CA PRO A 114 20.23 -3.97 16.02
C PRO A 114 19.93 -4.99 14.92
N LEU A 115 19.49 -6.19 15.29
CA LEU A 115 19.10 -7.23 14.35
C LEU A 115 17.78 -6.89 13.63
N ALA A 116 16.78 -6.39 14.35
CA ALA A 116 15.46 -6.04 13.83
C ALA A 116 15.53 -4.85 12.87
N ARG A 117 16.26 -3.79 13.26
CA ARG A 117 16.52 -2.59 12.44
C ARG A 117 17.41 -2.92 11.24
N GLY A 118 18.33 -3.88 11.41
CA GLY A 118 19.18 -4.41 10.34
C GLY A 118 18.52 -5.51 9.48
N TYR A 119 17.27 -5.88 9.74
CA TYR A 119 16.55 -6.98 9.08
C TYR A 119 17.27 -8.34 9.13
N LYS A 120 18.19 -8.51 10.09
CA LYS A 120 18.97 -9.74 10.32
C LYS A 120 18.18 -10.82 11.08
N ILE A 121 16.94 -10.52 11.46
CA ILE A 121 15.99 -11.47 12.05
C ILE A 121 15.27 -12.30 10.97
N ILE A 122 15.56 -12.08 9.68
CA ILE A 122 15.15 -13.04 8.64
C ILE A 122 15.95 -14.33 8.83
N GLU A 123 15.27 -15.41 9.22
CA GLU A 123 15.89 -16.71 9.46
C GLU A 123 15.88 -17.63 8.24
N THR A 124 15.03 -17.35 7.24
CA THR A 124 15.03 -18.11 5.97
C THR A 124 16.39 -17.97 5.32
N THR A 125 17.02 -19.10 4.97
CA THR A 125 18.33 -19.14 4.33
C THR A 125 18.21 -19.48 2.84
N ALA A 126 19.23 -19.11 2.07
CA ALA A 126 19.45 -19.51 0.69
C ALA A 126 20.93 -19.87 0.54
N VAL A 127 21.25 -21.17 0.63
CA VAL A 127 22.62 -21.68 0.54
C VAL A 127 22.98 -21.87 -0.93
N TYR A 128 24.09 -21.29 -1.38
CA TYR A 128 24.58 -21.46 -2.74
C TYR A 128 25.33 -22.79 -2.89
N ASP A 129 24.87 -23.61 -3.82
CA ASP A 129 25.53 -24.83 -4.26
C ASP A 129 26.24 -24.56 -5.60
N LYS A 130 27.57 -24.59 -5.55
CA LYS A 130 28.44 -24.30 -6.71
C LYS A 130 28.39 -25.38 -7.78
N GLU A 131 28.26 -26.64 -7.38
CA GLU A 131 28.32 -27.78 -8.29
C GLU A 131 27.12 -27.76 -9.24
N THR A 132 25.94 -27.52 -8.66
CA THR A 132 24.68 -27.48 -9.43
C THR A 132 24.30 -26.07 -9.88
N GLN A 133 25.01 -25.03 -9.42
CA GLN A 133 24.69 -23.61 -9.65
C GLN A 133 23.25 -23.27 -9.25
N THR A 134 22.88 -23.68 -8.05
CA THR A 134 21.54 -23.44 -7.49
C THR A 134 21.60 -22.85 -6.09
N PHE A 135 20.48 -22.28 -5.64
CA PHE A 135 20.28 -21.92 -4.24
C PHE A 135 19.31 -22.91 -3.60
N ILE A 136 19.64 -23.34 -2.38
CA ILE A 136 18.78 -24.20 -1.56
C ILE A 136 18.14 -23.33 -0.48
N LEU A 137 16.83 -23.12 -0.59
CA LEU A 137 16.06 -22.31 0.33
C LEU A 137 15.50 -23.16 1.47
N ASN A 138 15.66 -22.67 2.69
CA ASN A 138 15.16 -23.36 3.87
C ASN A 138 14.56 -22.41 4.91
N SER A 139 13.49 -22.87 5.56
CA SER A 139 12.88 -22.29 6.75
C SER A 139 13.24 -23.15 7.96
N PRO A 140 14.37 -22.87 8.65
CA PRO A 140 14.91 -23.76 9.70
C PRO A 140 14.04 -23.87 10.94
N THR A 141 13.24 -22.85 11.25
CA THR A 141 12.45 -22.75 12.49
C THR A 141 11.01 -22.37 12.19
N LEU A 142 10.11 -22.54 13.17
CA LEU A 142 8.73 -22.06 13.07
C LEU A 142 8.66 -20.54 12.80
N THR A 143 9.58 -19.77 13.36
CA THR A 143 9.65 -18.31 13.22
C THR A 143 10.25 -17.86 11.89
N SER A 144 10.96 -18.76 11.19
CA SER A 144 11.54 -18.49 9.86
C SER A 144 10.54 -18.57 8.69
N ARG A 145 9.28 -18.90 8.98
CA ARG A 145 8.20 -18.92 8.00
C ARG A 145 7.97 -17.51 7.46
N LYS A 146 7.71 -17.39 6.16
CA LYS A 146 7.14 -16.14 5.65
C LYS A 146 5.73 -16.01 6.20
N TRP A 147 5.33 -14.80 6.57
CA TRP A 147 4.05 -14.54 7.21
C TRP A 147 3.58 -13.13 6.88
N TRP A 148 2.31 -12.98 6.49
CA TRP A 148 1.65 -11.75 5.98
C TRP A 148 1.71 -11.41 4.48
N PRO A 149 2.57 -11.97 3.59
CA PRO A 149 2.51 -11.59 2.18
C PRO A 149 1.10 -11.78 1.60
N GLY A 150 0.53 -10.71 1.05
CA GLY A 150 -0.76 -10.75 0.36
C GLY A 150 -0.64 -11.58 -0.92
N GLY A 151 -1.69 -12.34 -1.26
CA GLY A 151 -1.65 -13.27 -2.39
C GLY A 151 -0.99 -14.61 -2.06
N LEU A 152 -0.22 -14.74 -0.98
CA LEU A 152 0.60 -15.93 -0.72
C LEU A 152 -0.25 -17.15 -0.31
N GLY A 153 -1.34 -16.92 0.41
CA GLY A 153 -2.11 -17.97 1.05
C GLY A 153 -2.74 -18.92 0.03
N LYS A 154 -3.28 -18.37 -1.06
CA LYS A 154 -4.06 -19.12 -2.06
C LYS A 154 -3.74 -18.77 -3.50
N THR A 155 -3.25 -17.57 -3.82
CA THR A 155 -3.32 -17.04 -5.20
C THR A 155 -1.98 -17.07 -5.94
N ALA A 156 -0.88 -16.76 -5.28
CA ALA A 156 0.42 -16.54 -5.92
C ALA A 156 1.05 -17.86 -6.38
N THR A 157 1.42 -17.94 -7.67
CA THR A 157 2.21 -19.05 -8.24
C THR A 157 3.71 -18.84 -8.10
N HIS A 158 4.14 -17.59 -7.90
CA HIS A 158 5.53 -17.18 -7.70
C HIS A 158 5.60 -16.10 -6.64
N ALA A 159 6.75 -15.98 -5.96
CA ALA A 159 7.01 -14.89 -5.04
C ALA A 159 8.48 -14.44 -5.07
N ILE A 160 8.70 -13.18 -4.71
CA ILE A 160 10.03 -12.68 -4.36
C ILE A 160 10.28 -12.95 -2.88
N VAL A 161 11.11 -13.94 -2.59
CA VAL A 161 11.48 -14.38 -1.25
C VAL A 161 12.78 -13.69 -0.83
N HIS A 162 12.75 -12.99 0.29
CA HIS A 162 13.96 -12.46 0.92
C HIS A 162 14.55 -13.51 1.87
N ALA A 163 15.81 -13.88 1.68
CA ALA A 163 16.50 -14.89 2.49
C ALA A 163 17.96 -14.50 2.72
N LYS A 164 18.57 -15.00 3.80
CA LYS A 164 20.00 -14.85 4.07
C LYS A 164 20.78 -15.69 3.06
N LEU A 165 21.54 -15.03 2.20
CA LEU A 165 22.44 -15.69 1.26
C LEU A 165 23.62 -16.27 2.03
N GLN A 166 23.86 -17.57 1.85
CA GLN A 166 25.01 -18.25 2.42
C GLN A 166 25.88 -18.85 1.32
N ILE A 167 27.19 -18.59 1.36
CA ILE A 167 28.16 -19.12 0.39
C ILE A 167 29.36 -19.65 1.17
N ASP A 168 29.73 -20.92 0.95
CA ASP A 168 30.84 -21.58 1.65
C ASP A 168 30.78 -21.47 3.19
N GLY A 169 29.57 -21.34 3.76
CA GLY A 169 29.34 -21.17 5.19
C GLY A 169 29.22 -19.72 5.66
N ASP A 170 29.60 -18.74 4.84
CA ASP A 170 29.55 -17.32 5.19
C ASP A 170 28.17 -16.69 4.90
N ASP A 171 27.68 -15.85 5.83
CA ASP A 171 26.44 -15.07 5.66
C ASP A 171 26.73 -13.76 4.91
N GLU A 172 26.27 -13.69 3.66
CA GLU A 172 26.43 -12.53 2.76
C GLU A 172 25.23 -11.56 2.82
N GLY A 173 24.40 -11.72 3.83
CA GLY A 173 23.24 -10.87 4.12
C GLY A 173 22.00 -11.23 3.31
N VAL A 174 20.96 -10.43 3.50
CA VAL A 174 19.65 -10.70 2.90
C VAL A 174 19.66 -10.33 1.42
N GLN A 175 19.29 -11.31 0.59
CA GLN A 175 19.10 -11.15 -0.86
C GLN A 175 17.68 -11.56 -1.26
N ALA A 176 17.26 -11.14 -2.46
CA ALA A 176 15.94 -11.40 -3.02
C ALA A 176 16.01 -12.47 -4.12
N PHE A 177 15.09 -13.44 -4.06
CA PHE A 177 15.03 -14.59 -4.95
C PHE A 177 13.62 -14.76 -5.51
N ILE A 178 13.47 -15.00 -6.82
CA ILE A 178 12.20 -15.44 -7.38
C ILE A 178 12.03 -16.94 -7.16
N VAL A 179 10.94 -17.34 -6.51
CA VAL A 179 10.65 -18.73 -6.16
C VAL A 179 9.32 -19.10 -6.78
N HIS A 180 9.31 -20.21 -7.52
CA HIS A 180 8.08 -20.82 -8.00
C HIS A 180 7.43 -21.58 -6.83
N LEU A 181 6.19 -21.21 -6.50
CA LEU A 181 5.50 -21.68 -5.31
C LEU A 181 4.48 -22.78 -5.60
N ARG A 182 3.78 -22.68 -6.73
CA ARG A 182 2.67 -23.57 -7.11
C ARG A 182 2.76 -23.94 -8.58
N SER A 183 2.39 -25.16 -8.92
CA SER A 183 2.23 -25.62 -10.30
C SER A 183 1.32 -24.68 -11.10
N LEU A 184 1.68 -24.40 -12.35
CA LEU A 184 0.84 -23.59 -13.24
C LEU A 184 -0.32 -24.38 -13.86
N GLU A 185 -0.33 -25.70 -13.71
CA GLU A 185 -1.36 -26.57 -14.29
C GLU A 185 -2.53 -26.78 -13.32
N ASP A 186 -2.24 -27.15 -12.07
CA ASP A 186 -3.24 -27.53 -11.07
C ASP A 186 -3.20 -26.67 -9.79
N HIS A 187 -2.30 -25.68 -9.75
CA HIS A 187 -2.12 -24.75 -8.62
C HIS A 187 -1.70 -25.39 -7.29
N SER A 188 -1.30 -26.66 -7.31
CA SER A 188 -0.77 -27.37 -6.15
C SER A 188 0.57 -26.78 -5.70
N PRO A 189 0.86 -26.71 -4.38
CA PRO A 189 2.19 -26.30 -3.90
C PRO A 189 3.29 -27.22 -4.43
N LEU A 190 4.41 -26.65 -4.87
CA LEU A 190 5.54 -27.44 -5.36
C LEU A 190 6.26 -28.20 -4.24
N PRO A 191 7.01 -29.27 -4.55
CA PRO A 191 7.72 -30.06 -3.55
C PRO A 191 8.61 -29.22 -2.63
N GLY A 192 8.54 -29.51 -1.33
CA GLY A 192 9.27 -28.78 -0.29
C GLY A 192 8.67 -27.42 0.09
N ILE A 193 7.52 -27.04 -0.48
CA ILE A 193 6.84 -25.78 -0.17
C ILE A 193 5.52 -26.07 0.56
N GLU A 194 5.39 -25.51 1.77
CA GLU A 194 4.14 -25.50 2.55
C GLU A 194 3.55 -24.09 2.49
N LEU A 195 2.28 -23.94 2.10
CA LEU A 195 1.58 -22.67 1.97
C LEU A 195 0.23 -22.73 2.68
N GLY A 196 -0.21 -21.61 3.25
CA GLY A 196 -1.56 -21.50 3.79
C GLY A 196 -1.99 -20.07 4.05
N ASP A 197 -3.29 -19.88 4.21
CA ASP A 197 -3.87 -18.61 4.66
C ASP A 197 -3.67 -18.46 6.17
N ILE A 198 -3.40 -17.24 6.64
CA ILE A 198 -3.18 -16.97 8.08
C ILE A 198 -4.47 -16.69 8.85
N GLY A 199 -5.62 -16.67 8.17
CA GLY A 199 -6.93 -16.57 8.75
C GLY A 199 -7.56 -15.17 8.70
N PRO A 200 -8.63 -14.97 9.50
CA PRO A 200 -9.40 -13.74 9.50
C PRO A 200 -8.57 -12.56 10.03
N LYS A 201 -8.84 -11.38 9.46
CA LYS A 201 -8.16 -10.12 9.78
C LYS A 201 -9.21 -9.04 10.10
N VAL A 202 -8.83 -8.04 10.90
CA VAL A 202 -9.72 -6.92 11.30
C VAL A 202 -10.26 -6.16 10.07
N ARG A 203 -9.41 -5.99 9.05
CA ARG A 203 -9.75 -5.51 7.70
C ARG A 203 -9.04 -6.39 6.67
N PHE A 204 -9.21 -6.11 5.38
CA PHE A 204 -8.49 -6.83 4.31
C PHE A 204 -8.87 -8.31 4.23
N LYS A 205 -10.14 -8.64 4.48
CA LYS A 205 -10.63 -10.03 4.44
C LYS A 205 -10.61 -10.65 3.04
N SER A 206 -10.60 -9.81 1.99
CA SER A 206 -10.46 -10.19 0.59
C SER A 206 -9.07 -10.72 0.24
N LEU A 207 -8.02 -10.34 0.97
CA LEU A 207 -6.67 -10.83 0.69
C LEU A 207 -6.44 -12.12 1.44
N ASP A 208 -5.95 -13.08 0.69
CA ASP A 208 -5.34 -14.30 1.15
C ASP A 208 -3.90 -14.06 1.65
N ASN A 209 -3.73 -13.18 2.64
CA ASN A 209 -2.44 -13.07 3.33
C ASN A 209 -2.04 -14.44 3.85
N GLY A 210 -0.85 -14.88 3.45
CA GLY A 210 -0.43 -16.26 3.68
C GLY A 210 0.83 -16.39 4.50
N TYR A 211 1.14 -17.65 4.79
CA TYR A 211 2.46 -18.09 5.20
C TYR A 211 3.10 -18.99 4.14
N ALA A 212 4.43 -19.06 4.17
CA ALA A 212 5.21 -20.03 3.39
C ALA A 212 6.34 -20.63 4.21
N VAL A 213 6.55 -21.94 4.04
CA VAL A 213 7.68 -22.69 4.61
C VAL A 213 8.42 -23.35 3.47
N PHE A 214 9.75 -23.21 3.48
CA PHE A 214 10.62 -23.85 2.49
C PHE A 214 11.41 -24.97 3.15
N ARG A 215 11.43 -26.15 2.54
CA ARG A 215 12.17 -27.33 3.00
C ARG A 215 13.09 -27.79 1.87
N ASN A 216 14.34 -27.36 1.93
CA ASN A 216 15.38 -27.65 0.93
C ASN A 216 14.95 -27.37 -0.53
N VAL A 217 14.28 -26.23 -0.76
CA VAL A 217 13.74 -25.88 -2.08
C VAL A 217 14.87 -25.37 -2.97
N ARG A 218 15.14 -26.09 -4.05
CA ARG A 218 16.23 -25.77 -4.97
C ARG A 218 15.74 -24.86 -6.11
N ILE A 219 16.41 -23.73 -6.31
CA ILE A 219 16.14 -22.79 -7.40
C ILE A 219 17.43 -22.48 -8.19
N PRO A 220 17.35 -22.21 -9.51
CA PRO A 220 18.53 -21.83 -10.29
C PRO A 220 19.23 -20.58 -9.75
N ARG A 221 20.56 -20.47 -9.92
CA ARG A 221 21.33 -19.26 -9.54
C ARG A 221 20.72 -17.98 -10.13
N ARG A 222 20.19 -18.06 -11.35
CA ARG A 222 19.59 -16.92 -12.05
C ARG A 222 18.30 -16.40 -11.41
N ASN A 223 17.73 -17.13 -10.45
CA ASN A 223 16.55 -16.68 -9.70
C ASN A 223 16.88 -15.64 -8.62
N MET A 224 18.16 -15.44 -8.26
CA MET A 224 18.55 -14.29 -7.44
C MET A 224 18.46 -12.99 -8.25
N LEU A 225 17.90 -11.93 -7.67
CA LEU A 225 17.77 -10.63 -8.33
C LEU A 225 19.10 -9.87 -8.32
N MET A 226 19.90 -10.08 -9.37
CA MET A 226 21.30 -9.66 -9.40
C MET A 226 21.61 -8.27 -9.98
N LYS A 227 20.67 -7.31 -9.91
CA LYS A 227 20.91 -5.94 -10.44
C LYS A 227 22.04 -5.23 -9.68
N TYR A 228 22.06 -5.35 -8.35
CA TYR A 228 22.99 -4.61 -7.48
C TYR A 228 24.00 -5.51 -6.75
N ALA A 229 23.61 -6.74 -6.39
CA ALA A 229 24.48 -7.75 -5.80
C ALA A 229 24.56 -8.95 -6.74
N LYS A 230 25.71 -9.61 -6.88
CA LYS A 230 25.86 -10.72 -7.85
C LYS A 230 26.54 -11.91 -7.20
N VAL A 231 26.09 -13.12 -7.54
CA VAL A 231 26.81 -14.37 -7.23
C VAL A 231 27.26 -14.95 -8.56
N ARG A 232 28.58 -15.04 -8.78
CA ARG A 232 29.14 -15.71 -9.98
C ARG A 232 28.99 -17.23 -9.87
N LYS A 233 29.24 -17.94 -10.98
CA LYS A 233 29.09 -19.41 -11.03
C LYS A 233 29.98 -20.13 -10.02
N ASP A 234 31.20 -19.61 -9.83
CA ASP A 234 32.21 -20.08 -8.86
C ASP A 234 31.87 -19.75 -7.39
N GLY A 235 30.79 -19.01 -7.13
CA GLY A 235 30.39 -18.55 -5.80
C GLY A 235 30.96 -17.18 -5.41
N THR A 236 31.75 -16.52 -6.26
CA THR A 236 32.25 -15.18 -5.94
C THR A 236 31.07 -14.20 -5.76
N PHE A 237 30.92 -13.64 -4.56
CA PHE A 237 29.91 -12.63 -4.25
C PHE A 237 30.40 -11.21 -4.49
N ILE A 238 29.71 -10.48 -5.35
CA ILE A 238 29.94 -9.07 -5.63
C ILE A 238 28.92 -8.26 -4.83
N LYS A 239 29.40 -7.61 -3.77
CA LYS A 239 28.59 -6.79 -2.87
C LYS A 239 28.04 -5.56 -3.60
N PRO A 240 26.81 -5.12 -3.28
CA PRO A 240 26.28 -3.88 -3.81
C PRO A 240 27.04 -2.68 -3.22
N LYS A 241 27.13 -1.58 -3.97
CA LYS A 241 27.71 -0.31 -3.47
C LYS A 241 27.01 0.18 -2.18
N ASN A 242 25.75 -0.18 -1.99
CA ASN A 242 25.00 0.09 -0.77
C ASN A 242 24.07 -1.08 -0.45
N SER A 243 24.20 -1.65 0.74
CA SER A 243 23.40 -2.81 1.21
C SER A 243 21.90 -2.52 1.32
N LYS A 244 21.50 -1.24 1.43
CA LYS A 244 20.09 -0.84 1.53
C LYS A 244 19.33 -0.93 0.19
N LEU A 245 20.03 -1.16 -0.93
CA LEU A 245 19.43 -1.22 -2.27
C LEU A 245 18.44 -2.38 -2.46
N VAL A 246 18.59 -3.47 -1.69
CA VAL A 246 17.62 -4.58 -1.72
C VAL A 246 16.21 -4.14 -1.25
N TYR A 247 16.11 -3.03 -0.52
CA TYR A 247 14.86 -2.49 0.02
C TYR A 247 14.33 -1.27 -0.75
N LEU A 248 14.85 -1.00 -1.96
CA LEU A 248 14.50 0.20 -2.71
C LEU A 248 12.98 0.32 -2.96
N THR A 249 12.33 -0.80 -3.29
CA THR A 249 10.87 -0.90 -3.45
C THR A 249 10.12 -0.51 -2.17
N MET A 250 10.68 -0.76 -0.99
CA MET A 250 10.05 -0.34 0.27
C MET A 250 10.08 1.18 0.46
N THR A 251 11.13 1.85 -0.01
CA THR A 251 11.23 3.31 0.03
C THR A 251 10.22 3.93 -0.93
N GLN A 252 10.12 3.36 -2.13
CA GLN A 252 9.10 3.74 -3.12
C GLN A 252 7.69 3.65 -2.54
N VAL A 253 7.35 2.53 -1.91
CA VAL A 253 6.04 2.32 -1.27
C VAL A 253 5.75 3.39 -0.21
N ARG A 254 6.74 3.76 0.62
CA ARG A 254 6.54 4.80 1.64
C ARG A 254 6.28 6.18 1.06
N ALA A 255 6.96 6.53 -0.04
CA ALA A 255 6.67 7.76 -0.76
C ALA A 255 5.19 7.80 -1.18
N TYR A 256 4.70 6.69 -1.75
CA TYR A 256 3.30 6.59 -2.17
C TYR A 256 2.28 6.58 -1.01
N LEU A 257 2.62 6.05 0.17
CA LEU A 257 1.68 6.00 1.30
C LEU A 257 1.16 7.38 1.72
N ILE A 258 2.00 8.41 1.65
CA ILE A 258 1.62 9.79 1.97
C ILE A 258 0.59 10.29 0.96
N LEU A 259 0.82 10.02 -0.33
CA LEU A 259 -0.15 10.35 -1.37
C LEU A 259 -1.45 9.55 -1.19
N LYS A 260 -1.40 8.26 -0.82
CA LYS A 260 -2.61 7.48 -0.54
C LYS A 260 -3.40 8.02 0.66
N LEU A 261 -2.72 8.51 1.70
CA LEU A 261 -3.38 9.14 2.84
C LEU A 261 -4.27 10.30 2.36
N SER A 262 -3.80 11.12 1.41
CA SER A 262 -4.59 12.23 0.86
C SER A 262 -5.93 11.77 0.29
N PHE A 263 -5.96 10.65 -0.44
CA PHE A 263 -7.17 10.16 -1.08
C PHE A 263 -8.13 9.50 -0.08
N VAL A 264 -7.62 8.71 0.86
CA VAL A 264 -8.45 8.05 1.87
C VAL A 264 -9.02 9.08 2.85
N LEU A 265 -8.19 10.01 3.31
CA LEU A 265 -8.63 11.09 4.19
C LEU A 265 -9.57 12.04 3.45
N GLY A 266 -9.28 12.39 2.20
CA GLY A 266 -10.16 13.19 1.35
C GLY A 266 -11.53 12.55 1.14
N ALA A 267 -11.61 11.23 0.98
CA ALA A 267 -12.88 10.51 0.90
C ALA A 267 -13.65 10.60 2.23
N ALA A 268 -12.99 10.33 3.36
CA ALA A 268 -13.60 10.41 4.68
C ALA A 268 -14.09 11.83 5.00
N THR A 269 -13.26 12.85 4.79
CA THR A 269 -13.63 14.25 5.04
C THR A 269 -14.69 14.75 4.08
N THR A 270 -14.74 14.28 2.83
CA THR A 270 -15.84 14.59 1.90
C THR A 270 -17.17 14.05 2.42
N ILE A 271 -17.21 12.80 2.89
CA ILE A 271 -18.41 12.18 3.45
C ILE A 271 -18.85 12.97 4.70
N THR A 272 -17.94 13.18 5.64
CA THR A 272 -18.24 13.88 6.89
C THR A 272 -18.67 15.32 6.64
N THR A 273 -18.01 16.07 5.76
CA THR A 273 -18.38 17.46 5.44
C THR A 273 -19.77 17.55 4.84
N ARG A 274 -20.08 16.69 3.84
CA ARG A 274 -21.41 16.66 3.23
C ARG A 274 -22.49 16.27 4.25
N PHE A 275 -22.20 15.28 5.10
CA PHE A 275 -23.13 14.88 6.14
C PHE A 275 -23.35 16.00 7.15
N SER A 276 -22.29 16.65 7.64
CA SER A 276 -22.38 17.77 8.59
C SER A 276 -23.10 18.97 8.01
N ALA A 277 -22.94 19.25 6.71
CA ALA A 277 -23.65 20.31 6.02
C ALA A 277 -25.16 19.99 5.85
N ALA A 278 -25.51 18.73 5.62
CA ALA A 278 -26.89 18.32 5.39
C ALA A 278 -27.67 17.97 6.67
N ARG A 279 -26.95 17.57 7.73
CA ARG A 279 -27.54 17.19 9.00
C ARG A 279 -27.83 18.42 9.82
N VAL A 280 -29.08 18.56 10.25
CA VAL A 280 -29.48 19.52 11.27
C VAL A 280 -29.62 18.80 12.62
N GLN A 281 -29.12 19.43 13.68
CA GLN A 281 -29.30 18.96 15.06
C GLN A 281 -29.05 20.10 16.04
N GLY A 282 -29.99 20.37 16.94
CA GLY A 282 -29.88 21.35 18.01
C GLY A 282 -30.73 22.61 17.77
N LYS A 283 -31.39 23.09 18.84
CA LYS A 283 -32.39 24.18 18.77
C LYS A 283 -31.74 25.56 18.56
N LYS A 284 -32.29 26.36 17.63
CA LYS A 284 -32.08 27.83 17.62
C LYS A 284 -32.89 28.46 18.76
N VAL A 285 -32.27 29.38 19.50
CA VAL A 285 -32.82 29.95 20.76
C VAL A 285 -34.09 30.79 20.53
N THR A 286 -34.43 31.14 19.29
CA THR A 286 -35.57 32.01 18.97
C THR A 286 -36.71 31.26 18.23
N SER A 287 -37.80 31.00 18.98
CA SER A 287 -39.19 30.78 18.55
C SER A 287 -39.64 29.44 17.92
N SER A 288 -40.64 28.83 18.58
CA SER A 288 -41.60 27.75 18.19
C SER A 288 -41.04 26.41 17.71
N ASP A 289 -41.77 25.32 18.00
CA ASP A 289 -41.45 23.87 17.81
C ASP A 289 -41.26 23.41 16.34
N ASP A 290 -40.71 24.26 15.49
CA ASP A 290 -40.52 24.00 14.08
C ASP A 290 -39.11 23.43 13.82
N MET A 291 -39.03 22.11 13.59
CA MET A 291 -37.78 21.34 13.40
C MET A 291 -36.91 21.85 12.23
N ILE A 292 -37.44 22.69 11.35
CA ILE A 292 -36.72 23.34 10.23
C ILE A 292 -35.78 24.47 10.72
N LYS A 293 -35.86 24.85 12.00
CA LYS A 293 -35.03 25.91 12.61
C LYS A 293 -33.76 25.40 13.30
N GLU A 294 -33.39 24.13 13.18
CA GLU A 294 -32.14 23.65 13.79
C GLU A 294 -30.88 24.15 13.06
N TYR A 295 -29.72 24.13 13.72
CA TYR A 295 -28.44 24.47 13.06
C TYR A 295 -27.96 23.31 12.19
N GLN A 296 -27.31 23.61 11.06
CA GLN A 296 -26.51 22.59 10.37
C GLN A 296 -25.39 22.18 11.33
N VAL A 297 -25.10 20.89 11.43
CA VAL A 297 -24.06 20.40 12.35
C VAL A 297 -22.69 21.02 12.01
N LEU A 298 -22.47 21.35 10.74
CA LEU A 298 -21.28 22.06 10.27
C LEU A 298 -21.16 23.50 10.81
N ASP A 299 -22.23 24.13 11.28
CA ASP A 299 -22.21 25.49 11.84
C ASP A 299 -21.56 25.55 13.22
N TYR A 300 -21.47 24.40 13.92
CA TYR A 300 -20.87 24.36 15.24
C TYR A 300 -19.33 24.37 15.18
N GLN A 301 -18.71 25.27 15.95
CA GLN A 301 -17.26 25.42 16.00
C GLN A 301 -16.52 24.15 16.42
N ASN A 302 -17.09 23.34 17.33
CA ASN A 302 -16.48 22.07 17.73
C ASN A 302 -16.44 21.06 16.56
N GLN A 303 -17.49 21.00 15.75
CA GLN A 303 -17.52 20.17 14.54
C GLN A 303 -16.49 20.66 13.53
N GLN A 304 -16.41 21.98 13.30
CA GLN A 304 -15.42 22.58 12.40
C GLN A 304 -13.98 22.33 12.89
N HIS A 305 -13.73 22.46 14.19
CA HIS A 305 -12.40 22.27 14.78
C HIS A 305 -11.90 20.83 14.64
N VAL A 306 -12.79 19.84 14.66
CA VAL A 306 -12.40 18.43 14.41
C VAL A 306 -12.26 18.16 12.91
N LEU A 307 -13.16 18.67 12.08
CA LEU A 307 -13.26 18.31 10.67
C LEU A 307 -12.29 19.08 9.76
N LEU A 308 -12.22 20.41 9.88
CA LEU A 308 -11.48 21.26 8.95
C LEU A 308 -9.96 21.00 8.98
N PRO A 309 -9.31 20.75 10.14
CA PRO A 309 -7.90 20.37 10.15
C PRO A 309 -7.62 19.06 9.40
N LEU A 310 -8.53 18.07 9.49
CA LEU A 310 -8.40 16.81 8.75
C LEU A 310 -8.61 17.02 7.25
N LEU A 311 -9.51 17.92 6.85
CA LEU A 311 -9.66 18.34 5.46
C LEU A 311 -8.37 18.98 4.95
N SER A 312 -7.82 19.94 5.68
CA SER A 312 -6.53 20.58 5.34
C SER A 312 -5.38 19.58 5.25
N LEU A 313 -5.32 18.60 6.17
CA LEU A 313 -4.33 17.53 6.15
C LEU A 313 -4.43 16.67 4.90
N ALA A 314 -5.63 16.43 4.37
CA ALA A 314 -5.80 15.70 3.11
C ALA A 314 -5.11 16.42 1.94
N TYR A 315 -5.26 17.75 1.85
CA TYR A 315 -4.57 18.57 0.83
C TYR A 315 -3.05 18.59 1.06
N ALA A 316 -2.61 18.84 2.30
CA ALA A 316 -1.19 18.84 2.64
C ALA A 316 -0.51 17.50 2.32
N ALA A 317 -1.16 16.38 2.64
CA ALA A 317 -0.69 15.05 2.31
C ALA A 317 -0.60 14.81 0.78
N ASN A 318 -1.49 15.41 -0.02
CA ASN A 318 -1.42 15.30 -1.47
C ASN A 318 -0.14 15.97 -2.00
N PHE A 319 0.09 17.23 -1.62
CA PHE A 319 1.28 17.97 -2.07
C PHE A 319 2.58 17.35 -1.57
N ALA A 320 2.65 17.01 -0.28
CA ALA A 320 3.81 16.36 0.30
C ALA A 320 4.08 14.98 -0.33
N GLY A 321 3.03 14.18 -0.54
CA GLY A 321 3.14 12.87 -1.17
C GLY A 321 3.70 12.95 -2.58
N ARG A 322 3.20 13.89 -3.39
CA ARG A 322 3.71 14.13 -4.75
C ARG A 322 5.18 14.56 -4.76
N ALA A 323 5.55 15.48 -3.87
CA ALA A 323 6.94 15.95 -3.76
C ALA A 323 7.89 14.80 -3.38
N ILE A 324 7.51 13.96 -2.42
CA ILE A 324 8.35 12.83 -1.98
C ILE A 324 8.42 11.74 -3.05
N THR A 325 7.34 11.47 -3.79
CA THR A 325 7.38 10.57 -4.95
C THR A 325 8.32 11.09 -6.03
N ALA A 326 8.24 12.37 -6.40
CA ALA A 326 9.15 12.96 -7.38
C ALA A 326 10.63 12.85 -6.92
N LEU A 327 10.91 13.20 -5.66
CA LEU A 327 12.25 13.06 -5.10
C LEU A 327 12.78 11.61 -5.15
N HIS A 328 11.91 10.64 -4.88
CA HIS A 328 12.26 9.23 -4.99
C HIS A 328 12.63 8.85 -6.42
N ASP A 329 11.82 9.25 -7.40
CA ASP A 329 12.00 8.90 -8.80
C ASP A 329 13.27 9.56 -9.38
N ASP A 330 13.51 10.85 -9.09
CA ASP A 330 14.74 11.56 -9.46
C ASP A 330 15.99 10.87 -8.89
N THR A 331 15.91 10.34 -7.66
CA THR A 331 17.02 9.60 -7.03
C THR A 331 17.32 8.28 -7.75
N LEU A 332 16.32 7.66 -8.39
CA LEU A 332 16.51 6.46 -9.20
C LEU A 332 17.14 6.79 -10.56
N ASP A 333 16.72 7.88 -11.19
CA ASP A 333 17.23 8.31 -12.49
C ASP A 333 18.67 8.81 -12.42
N LEU A 334 19.03 9.57 -11.38
CA LEU A 334 20.43 9.95 -11.14
C LEU A 334 21.36 8.74 -10.99
N ARG A 335 20.82 7.58 -10.57
CA ARG A 335 21.58 6.33 -10.52
C ARG A 335 21.66 5.69 -11.91
N SER A 336 20.60 5.65 -12.71
CA SER A 336 20.63 5.05 -14.06
C SER A 336 21.64 5.77 -14.97
N THR A 337 21.75 7.09 -14.88
CA THR A 337 22.70 7.89 -15.69
C THR A 337 24.16 7.71 -15.25
N ARG A 338 24.44 7.50 -13.96
CA ARG A 338 25.80 7.24 -13.45
C ARG A 338 26.31 5.81 -13.70
N TYR A 339 25.45 4.87 -14.08
CA TYR A 339 25.84 3.51 -14.48
C TYR A 339 26.13 3.37 -15.99
N LEU A 340 25.94 4.43 -16.78
CA LEU A 340 26.33 4.49 -18.20
C LEU A 340 27.69 5.16 -18.43
N LEU A 341 28.34 5.65 -17.37
CA LEU A 341 29.59 6.43 -17.45
C LEU A 341 30.73 5.92 -16.54
N VAL A 342 30.72 4.65 -16.12
CA VAL A 342 31.90 4.00 -15.50
C VAL A 342 32.02 2.55 -15.96
#